data_AF-A0A954VBS8-F1
#
_entry.id   AF-A0A954VBS8-F1
#
_cell.length_a   1.000
_cell.length_b   1.000
_cell.length_c   1.000
_cell.angle_alpha   90.00
_cell.angle_beta   90.00
_cell.angle_gamma   90.00
#
_symmetry.space_group_name_H-M   'P 1'
#
loop_
_entity.id
_entity.type
_entity.pdbx_description
1 polymer ?
#
loop_
_entity_poly.entity_id
_entity_poly.type
_entity_poly.pdbx_seq_one_letter_code
_entity_poly.pdbx_strand_id
1 'polypeptide(L)'
;MAVHLFGIRHHGPGCARSLLTALDELRPDMVVIEGPADAEAALPMAPHEQMKPPVALLIYPADEPRRAVYYPMTVFSPEWQAMRWAASHGVPIRLMDLPQTHQLAISREAEASEEKETFESESNADVKPSDEQSEKASSADTPDEQVWRTDPLALLAEAAGYRDHELWWEEQIERRENATDLFAAILEAMRTVREETGESRPRDLLREAYMRKTLREVRKQNYQRIAVVCGAWHAPVLDEAALDGRCEGCRAVDDDARLKGLPKTKTQCTWIPWTHSRLTFHSGYGAGVHSPGWYEHLWCAKDRAATRWLASAARLLREKDLDASSASVIEAVRLADALAALRDLRSPGLHELNEAILTVLCHGDAAPMRLIRNRLEIGDVLGQVPEDVPSVPLARDVAESQKRLRLKLSTEIKSLDLDVRKETDLARSRLLHRLGLLGFQWGQL
;
A
#
# COMPACT_ATOMS: atom_id res chain seq x y z
N MET A 1 -22.41 -7.27 -23.08
CA MET A 1 -21.33 -6.58 -22.36
C MET A 1 -21.42 -7.03 -20.93
N ALA A 2 -20.41 -7.71 -20.41
CA ALA A 2 -20.40 -8.17 -19.03
C ALA A 2 -19.31 -7.42 -18.26
N VAL A 3 -19.70 -6.80 -17.14
CA VAL A 3 -18.78 -6.19 -16.17
C VAL A 3 -18.48 -7.24 -15.11
N HIS A 4 -17.21 -7.59 -14.95
CA HIS A 4 -16.73 -8.55 -13.96
C HIS A 4 -15.96 -7.81 -12.87
N LEU A 5 -16.46 -7.88 -11.65
CA LEU A 5 -15.89 -7.19 -10.50
C LEU A 5 -14.91 -8.10 -9.75
N PHE A 6 -13.71 -7.59 -9.53
CA PHE A 6 -12.66 -8.21 -8.75
C PHE A 6 -12.35 -7.31 -7.56
N GLY A 7 -13.08 -7.54 -6.47
CA GLY A 7 -12.84 -6.91 -5.17
C GLY A 7 -11.56 -7.44 -4.54
N ILE A 8 -10.54 -6.59 -4.40
CA ILE A 8 -9.21 -6.95 -3.93
C ILE A 8 -8.89 -6.34 -2.58
N ARG A 9 -7.89 -6.92 -1.90
CA ARG A 9 -7.08 -6.21 -0.92
C ARG A 9 -5.77 -5.77 -1.58
N HIS A 10 -5.44 -4.49 -1.40
CA HIS A 10 -4.17 -3.94 -1.88
C HIS A 10 -3.01 -4.73 -1.25
N HIS A 11 -1.99 -5.06 -2.05
CA HIS A 11 -0.82 -5.79 -1.58
C HIS A 11 -1.07 -7.22 -1.02
N GLY A 12 -2.14 -7.89 -1.45
CA GLY A 12 -2.42 -9.29 -1.09
C GLY A 12 -1.85 -10.31 -2.09
N PRO A 13 -0.88 -11.17 -1.73
CA PRO A 13 -0.26 -12.12 -2.66
C PRO A 13 -1.22 -13.23 -3.16
N GLY A 14 -2.09 -13.77 -2.31
CA GLY A 14 -3.12 -14.74 -2.70
C GLY A 14 -4.24 -14.08 -3.51
N CYS A 15 -4.61 -12.86 -3.15
CA CYS A 15 -5.54 -12.05 -3.94
C CYS A 15 -5.00 -11.80 -5.36
N ALA A 16 -3.72 -11.43 -5.47
CA ALA A 16 -3.05 -11.20 -6.76
C ALA A 16 -2.96 -12.48 -7.62
N ARG A 17 -2.69 -13.64 -7.01
CA ARG A 17 -2.72 -14.94 -7.72
C ARG A 17 -4.11 -15.26 -8.25
N SER A 18 -5.13 -15.11 -7.40
CA SER A 18 -6.52 -15.37 -7.75
C SER A 18 -7.00 -14.43 -8.87
N LEU A 19 -6.58 -13.16 -8.84
CA LEU A 19 -6.87 -12.20 -9.89
C LEU A 19 -6.23 -12.61 -11.22
N LEU A 20 -4.96 -13.01 -11.23
CA LEU A 20 -4.29 -13.47 -12.46
C LEU A 20 -5.02 -14.67 -13.07
N THR A 21 -5.38 -15.67 -12.27
CA THR A 21 -6.17 -16.81 -12.73
C THR A 21 -7.51 -16.35 -13.33
N ALA A 22 -8.22 -15.45 -12.65
CA ALA A 22 -9.50 -14.93 -13.14
C ALA A 22 -9.37 -14.14 -14.45
N LEU A 23 -8.29 -13.37 -14.62
CA LEU A 23 -8.00 -12.66 -15.87
C LEU A 23 -7.67 -13.62 -17.03
N ASP A 24 -6.90 -14.67 -16.76
CA ASP A 24 -6.58 -15.71 -17.75
C ASP A 24 -7.80 -16.50 -18.22
N GLU A 25 -8.74 -16.77 -17.31
CA GLU A 25 -10.02 -17.43 -17.59
C GLU A 25 -10.99 -16.51 -18.35
N LEU A 26 -11.19 -15.28 -17.84
CA LEU A 26 -12.11 -14.31 -18.42
C LEU A 26 -11.65 -13.82 -19.80
N ARG A 27 -10.34 -13.61 -19.97
CA ARG A 27 -9.70 -12.95 -21.11
C ARG A 27 -10.38 -11.63 -21.47
N PRO A 28 -10.41 -10.66 -20.54
CA PRO A 28 -11.08 -9.38 -20.79
C PRO A 28 -10.49 -8.64 -22.00
N ASP A 29 -11.31 -7.84 -22.67
CA ASP A 29 -10.89 -6.92 -23.73
C ASP A 29 -10.71 -5.48 -23.22
N MET A 30 -10.94 -5.24 -21.92
CA MET A 30 -10.65 -4.01 -21.20
C MET A 30 -10.39 -4.32 -19.72
N VAL A 31 -9.33 -3.75 -19.14
CA VAL A 31 -9.08 -3.80 -17.70
C VAL A 31 -9.25 -2.39 -17.12
N VAL A 32 -10.14 -2.24 -16.15
CA VAL A 32 -10.38 -1.00 -15.41
C VAL A 32 -9.85 -1.18 -14.00
N ILE A 33 -8.95 -0.30 -13.55
CA ILE A 33 -8.26 -0.43 -12.27
C ILE A 33 -8.61 0.76 -11.38
N GLU A 34 -8.83 0.52 -10.09
CA GLU A 34 -8.85 1.56 -9.09
C GLU A 34 -7.47 2.23 -9.01
N GLY A 35 -7.44 3.47 -9.47
CA GLY A 35 -6.29 4.35 -9.45
C GLY A 35 -6.73 5.72 -9.92
N PRO A 36 -6.07 6.80 -9.47
CA PRO A 36 -6.50 8.14 -9.80
C PRO A 36 -6.30 8.40 -11.30
N ALA A 37 -7.32 8.91 -11.99
CA ALA A 37 -7.28 8.99 -13.46
C ALA A 37 -6.15 9.88 -14.01
N ASP A 38 -5.59 10.80 -13.23
CA ASP A 38 -4.42 11.60 -13.60
C ASP A 38 -3.09 10.82 -13.61
N ALA A 39 -3.09 9.55 -13.19
CA ALA A 39 -1.95 8.64 -13.34
C ALA A 39 -1.95 7.84 -14.65
N GLU A 40 -2.99 7.91 -15.48
CA GLU A 40 -3.10 7.09 -16.71
C GLU A 40 -1.89 7.26 -17.64
N ALA A 41 -1.37 8.48 -17.77
CA ALA A 41 -0.22 8.77 -18.62
C ALA A 41 1.09 8.10 -18.16
N ALA A 42 1.18 7.69 -16.89
CA ALA A 42 2.35 7.00 -16.35
C ALA A 42 2.29 5.47 -16.55
N LEU A 43 1.10 4.90 -16.77
CA LEU A 43 0.91 3.44 -16.89
C LEU A 43 1.74 2.75 -17.97
N PRO A 44 2.02 3.34 -19.16
CA PRO A 44 2.83 2.69 -20.18
C PRO A 44 4.24 2.30 -19.74
N MET A 45 4.76 2.89 -18.65
CA MET A 45 6.06 2.54 -18.07
C MET A 45 6.02 1.31 -17.15
N ALA A 46 4.86 0.91 -16.64
CA ALA A 46 4.73 -0.24 -15.75
C ALA A 46 5.29 -1.56 -16.34
N PRO A 47 5.09 -1.89 -17.64
CA PRO A 47 5.66 -3.10 -18.23
C PRO A 47 7.15 -3.01 -18.56
N HIS A 48 7.83 -1.88 -18.36
CA HIS A 48 9.24 -1.72 -18.70
C HIS A 48 10.13 -2.70 -17.93
N GLU A 49 11.09 -3.35 -18.59
CA GLU A 49 11.89 -4.46 -17.99
C GLU A 49 12.75 -4.01 -16.78
N GLN A 50 13.22 -2.77 -16.80
CA GLN A 50 13.98 -2.18 -15.68
C GLN A 50 13.10 -1.70 -14.53
N MET A 51 11.77 -1.71 -14.68
CA MET A 51 10.83 -1.36 -13.61
C MET A 51 10.69 -2.54 -12.65
N LYS A 52 11.25 -2.42 -11.44
CA LYS A 52 11.25 -3.47 -10.42
C LYS A 52 10.60 -2.95 -9.14
N PRO A 53 9.42 -3.47 -8.76
CA PRO A 53 8.81 -3.13 -7.48
C PRO A 53 9.72 -3.51 -6.28
N PRO A 54 9.55 -2.86 -5.12
CA PRO A 54 8.49 -1.89 -4.79
C PRO A 54 8.70 -0.53 -5.45
N VAL A 55 7.69 -0.04 -6.17
CA VAL A 55 7.67 1.28 -6.84
C VAL A 55 6.40 2.02 -6.45
N ALA A 56 6.35 3.33 -6.63
CA ALA A 56 5.14 4.10 -6.36
C ALA A 56 4.83 5.06 -7.49
N LEU A 57 3.55 5.26 -7.79
CA LEU A 57 3.11 6.45 -8.48
C LEU A 57 3.15 7.61 -7.49
N LEU A 58 3.95 8.61 -7.82
CA LEU A 58 4.06 9.88 -7.12
C LEU A 58 3.18 10.89 -7.87
N ILE A 59 2.18 11.45 -7.18
CA ILE A 59 1.32 12.51 -7.72
C ILE A 59 1.42 13.74 -6.84
N TYR A 60 1.69 14.89 -7.44
CA TYR A 60 1.91 16.14 -6.70
C TYR A 60 1.43 17.36 -7.50
N PRO A 61 1.03 18.45 -6.83
CA PRO A 61 0.73 19.71 -7.50
C PRO A 61 2.03 20.41 -7.88
N ALA A 62 2.12 20.93 -9.10
CA ALA A 62 3.37 21.45 -9.66
C ALA A 62 3.93 22.68 -8.91
N ASP A 63 3.04 23.47 -8.33
CA ASP A 63 3.33 24.66 -7.52
C ASP A 63 3.68 24.32 -6.06
N GLU A 64 3.26 23.17 -5.56
CA GLU A 64 3.48 22.77 -4.17
C GLU A 64 3.85 21.28 -4.01
N PRO A 65 5.04 20.86 -4.50
CA PRO A 65 5.41 19.43 -4.52
C PRO A 65 5.43 18.73 -3.16
N ARG A 66 5.45 19.48 -2.04
CA ARG A 66 5.36 18.93 -0.69
C ARG A 66 4.03 18.25 -0.39
N ARG A 67 2.93 18.64 -1.05
CA ARG A 67 1.57 18.06 -0.89
C ARG A 67 1.38 16.86 -1.83
N ALA A 68 2.36 15.97 -1.84
CA ALA A 68 2.40 14.80 -2.69
C ALA A 68 1.68 13.60 -2.07
N VAL A 69 1.10 12.76 -2.91
CA VAL A 69 0.56 11.45 -2.54
C VAL A 69 1.31 10.35 -3.27
N TYR A 70 1.33 9.18 -2.63
CA TYR A 70 2.07 8.01 -3.09
C TYR A 70 1.11 6.83 -3.21
N TYR A 71 1.16 6.16 -4.35
CA TYR A 71 0.47 4.89 -4.58
C TYR A 71 1.51 3.80 -4.78
N PRO A 72 2.06 3.27 -3.67
CA PRO A 72 3.07 2.24 -3.75
C PRO A 72 2.47 0.93 -4.22
N MET A 73 3.29 0.13 -4.90
CA MET A 73 2.94 -1.15 -5.49
C MET A 73 4.12 -2.10 -5.32
N THR A 74 3.81 -3.36 -5.06
CA THR A 74 4.78 -4.45 -4.93
C THR A 74 4.58 -5.47 -6.04
N VAL A 75 5.52 -6.42 -6.16
CA VAL A 75 5.35 -7.55 -7.08
C VAL A 75 4.12 -8.40 -6.75
N PHE A 76 3.53 -8.25 -5.57
CA PHE A 76 2.34 -8.98 -5.12
C PHE A 76 1.11 -8.07 -4.98
N SER A 77 1.16 -6.83 -5.48
CA SER A 77 -0.03 -5.98 -5.61
C SER A 77 -0.92 -6.49 -6.74
N PRO A 78 -2.22 -6.77 -6.52
CA PRO A 78 -3.12 -7.21 -7.59
C PRO A 78 -3.19 -6.22 -8.76
N GLU A 79 -3.12 -4.92 -8.51
CA GLU A 79 -3.14 -3.87 -9.53
C GLU A 79 -1.88 -3.86 -10.38
N TRP A 80 -0.71 -4.07 -9.75
CA TRP A 80 0.55 -4.25 -10.45
C TRP A 80 0.48 -5.48 -11.38
N GLN A 81 -0.08 -6.57 -10.89
CA GLN A 81 -0.29 -7.79 -11.67
C GLN A 81 -1.29 -7.56 -12.82
N ALA A 82 -2.39 -6.86 -12.58
CA ALA A 82 -3.36 -6.50 -13.62
C ALA A 82 -2.74 -5.63 -14.72
N MET A 83 -1.92 -4.63 -14.36
CA MET A 83 -1.19 -3.79 -15.32
C MET A 83 -0.22 -4.61 -16.18
N ARG A 84 0.57 -5.48 -15.54
CA ARG A 84 1.53 -6.36 -16.23
C ARG A 84 0.82 -7.35 -17.16
N TRP A 85 -0.27 -7.95 -16.68
CA TRP A 85 -1.08 -8.89 -17.45
C TRP A 85 -1.72 -8.22 -18.67
N ALA A 86 -2.33 -7.05 -18.49
CA ALA A 86 -2.96 -6.32 -19.58
C ALA A 86 -1.95 -5.91 -20.64
N ALA A 87 -0.77 -5.43 -20.22
CA ALA A 87 0.33 -5.11 -21.14
C ALA A 87 0.82 -6.34 -21.92
N SER A 88 0.98 -7.50 -21.28
CA SER A 88 1.43 -8.72 -21.97
C SER A 88 0.41 -9.31 -22.94
N HIS A 89 -0.88 -8.99 -22.77
CA HIS A 89 -1.97 -9.44 -23.62
C HIS A 89 -2.46 -8.37 -24.63
N GLY A 90 -1.85 -7.18 -24.64
CA GLY A 90 -2.27 -6.06 -25.48
C GLY A 90 -3.67 -5.53 -25.14
N VAL A 91 -4.12 -5.72 -23.91
CA VAL A 91 -5.43 -5.28 -23.42
C VAL A 91 -5.31 -3.84 -22.90
N PRO A 92 -6.18 -2.91 -23.32
CA PRO A 92 -6.15 -1.54 -22.83
C PRO A 92 -6.50 -1.46 -21.34
N ILE A 93 -5.90 -0.48 -20.67
CA ILE A 93 -6.16 -0.16 -19.27
C ILE A 93 -6.88 1.19 -19.18
N ARG A 94 -7.79 1.31 -18.21
CA ARG A 94 -8.38 2.56 -17.74
C ARG A 94 -8.28 2.67 -16.22
N LEU A 95 -8.03 3.87 -15.72
CA LEU A 95 -8.12 4.18 -14.30
C LEU A 95 -9.48 4.82 -14.00
N MET A 96 -10.11 4.42 -12.90
CA MET A 96 -11.49 4.85 -12.61
C MET A 96 -11.67 5.56 -11.28
N ASP A 97 -10.61 5.90 -10.54
CA ASP A 97 -10.76 6.62 -9.26
C ASP A 97 -10.67 8.14 -9.43
N LEU A 98 -11.20 8.86 -8.44
CA LEU A 98 -11.24 10.33 -8.42
C LEU A 98 -9.82 10.89 -8.63
N PRO A 99 -9.60 11.80 -9.60
CA PRO A 99 -8.29 12.37 -9.86
C PRO A 99 -7.71 13.08 -8.63
N GLN A 100 -6.38 13.03 -8.46
CA GLN A 100 -5.72 13.76 -7.39
C GLN A 100 -5.77 15.28 -7.59
N THR A 101 -5.96 15.74 -8.84
CA THR A 101 -6.36 17.12 -9.16
C THR A 101 -7.49 17.65 -8.26
N HIS A 102 -8.47 16.80 -7.92
CA HIS A 102 -9.57 17.17 -7.04
C HIS A 102 -9.25 16.90 -5.57
N GLN A 103 -8.74 15.70 -5.25
CA GLN A 103 -8.50 15.29 -3.87
C GLN A 103 -7.51 16.23 -3.14
N LEU A 104 -6.40 16.60 -3.79
CA LEU A 104 -5.40 17.51 -3.22
C LEU A 104 -5.92 18.94 -3.06
N ALA A 105 -6.82 19.37 -3.94
CA ALA A 105 -7.44 20.69 -3.86
C ALA A 105 -8.45 20.76 -2.71
N ILE A 106 -9.29 19.72 -2.54
CA ILE A 106 -10.23 19.62 -1.41
C ILE A 106 -9.47 19.62 -0.08
N SER A 107 -8.42 18.81 0.04
CA SER A 107 -7.60 18.79 1.26
C SER A 107 -6.93 20.14 1.53
N ARG A 108 -6.57 20.91 0.48
CA ARG A 108 -5.99 22.26 0.63
C ARG A 108 -6.97 23.24 1.24
N GLU A 109 -8.22 23.18 0.77
CA GLU A 109 -9.27 24.07 1.24
C GLU A 109 -9.70 23.71 2.66
N ALA A 110 -9.69 22.42 3.02
CA ALA A 110 -9.93 21.96 4.39
C ALA A 110 -8.85 22.49 5.35
N GLU A 111 -7.57 22.25 5.06
CA GLU A 111 -6.42 22.75 5.85
C GLU A 111 -6.48 24.29 6.00
N ALA A 112 -6.76 25.02 4.92
CA ALA A 112 -6.86 26.48 4.96
C ALA A 112 -8.09 27.00 5.71
N SER A 113 -9.12 26.19 5.88
CA SER A 113 -10.30 26.53 6.70
C SER A 113 -10.00 26.29 8.17
N GLU A 114 -9.36 25.17 8.51
CA GLU A 114 -8.91 24.83 9.86
C GLU A 114 -7.93 25.87 10.41
N GLU A 115 -6.95 26.30 9.61
CA GLU A 115 -5.99 27.36 9.97
C GLU A 115 -6.67 28.72 10.26
N LYS A 116 -7.75 29.04 9.53
CA LYS A 116 -8.52 30.27 9.76
C LYS A 116 -9.34 30.21 11.03
N GLU A 117 -10.00 29.08 11.29
CA GLU A 117 -10.77 28.87 12.52
C GLU A 117 -9.87 28.92 13.76
N THR A 118 -8.66 28.35 13.69
CA THR A 118 -7.67 28.48 14.77
C THR A 118 -7.25 29.93 14.97
N PHE A 119 -6.91 30.64 13.90
CA PHE A 119 -6.47 32.05 13.99
C PHE A 119 -7.58 32.99 14.51
N GLU A 120 -8.84 32.77 14.11
CA GLU A 120 -9.99 33.53 14.60
C GLU A 120 -10.29 33.23 16.08
N SER A 121 -10.09 31.98 16.53
CA SER A 121 -10.22 31.60 17.94
C SER A 121 -9.14 32.21 18.84
N GLU A 122 -7.90 32.33 18.36
CA GLU A 122 -6.81 32.97 19.08
C GLU A 122 -6.94 34.51 19.11
N SER A 123 -7.49 35.11 18.05
CA SER A 123 -7.66 36.57 17.96
C SER A 123 -8.80 37.13 18.82
N ASN A 124 -9.77 36.31 19.24
CA ASN A 124 -10.89 36.70 20.10
C ASN A 124 -10.61 36.53 21.61
N ALA A 125 -9.41 36.10 21.99
CA ALA A 125 -9.03 35.90 23.39
C ALA A 125 -8.44 37.17 24.03
N ASP A 126 -9.26 38.20 24.28
CA ASP A 126 -8.89 39.38 25.08
C ASP A 126 -9.29 39.24 26.57
N VAL A 127 -8.27 38.98 27.39
CA VAL A 127 -8.02 39.26 28.83
C VAL A 127 -9.18 39.30 29.84
N LYS A 128 -9.23 38.28 30.72
CA LYS A 128 -9.46 38.45 32.17
C LYS A 128 -8.34 37.75 32.95
N PRO A 129 -7.73 38.39 33.97
CA PRO A 129 -6.76 37.71 34.81
C PRO A 129 -7.48 36.96 35.93
N SER A 130 -7.27 35.65 36.01
CA SER A 130 -7.42 34.92 37.27
C SER A 130 -6.38 33.82 37.33
N ASP A 131 -5.48 33.98 38.30
CA ASP A 131 -4.49 33.01 38.72
C ASP A 131 -5.14 31.65 38.99
N GLU A 132 -4.76 30.64 38.21
CA GLU A 132 -4.63 29.26 38.67
C GLU A 132 -3.72 28.53 37.68
N GLN A 133 -2.59 28.04 38.20
CA GLN A 133 -1.59 27.26 37.47
C GLN A 133 -2.26 26.02 36.86
N SER A 134 -2.42 26.03 35.55
CA SER A 134 -2.77 24.87 34.74
C SER A 134 -1.69 24.67 33.69
N GLU A 135 -0.98 23.54 33.80
CA GLU A 135 -0.04 23.05 32.81
C GLU A 135 -0.80 22.76 31.50
N LYS A 136 -0.88 23.75 30.61
CA LYS A 136 -1.29 23.56 29.22
C LYS A 136 -0.08 23.10 28.41
N ALA A 137 0.08 21.79 28.35
CA ALA A 137 0.82 21.15 27.28
C ALA A 137 0.19 21.50 25.93
N SER A 138 1.05 21.72 24.94
CA SER A 138 0.73 21.91 23.52
C SER A 138 -0.40 20.99 23.06
N SER A 139 -1.51 21.57 22.62
CA SER A 139 -2.48 20.89 21.76
C SER A 139 -1.89 20.74 20.35
N ALA A 140 -0.91 19.84 20.25
CA ALA A 140 -0.80 19.01 19.06
C ALA A 140 -2.08 18.17 19.03
N ASP A 141 -2.75 18.10 17.89
CA ASP A 141 -3.91 17.23 17.66
C ASP A 141 -3.74 15.91 18.40
N THR A 142 -4.50 15.75 19.47
CA THR A 142 -4.71 14.46 20.08
C THR A 142 -5.39 13.60 19.03
N PRO A 143 -4.89 12.39 18.71
CA PRO A 143 -5.53 11.44 17.78
C PRO A 143 -6.91 10.93 18.20
N ASP A 144 -7.55 11.60 19.17
CA ASP A 144 -8.65 11.10 19.99
C ASP A 144 -9.97 11.74 19.56
N GLU A 145 -10.24 11.65 18.26
CA GLU A 145 -11.61 11.62 17.71
C GLU A 145 -11.66 10.78 16.42
N GLN A 146 -10.77 9.79 16.31
CA GLN A 146 -11.04 8.60 15.51
C GLN A 146 -12.22 7.90 16.17
N VAL A 147 -13.44 8.23 15.74
CA VAL A 147 -14.60 7.36 15.92
C VAL A 147 -14.14 5.97 15.50
N TRP A 148 -14.05 5.04 16.46
CA TRP A 148 -13.77 3.63 16.25
C TRP A 148 -14.95 3.05 15.45
N ARG A 149 -15.05 3.41 14.17
CA ARG A 149 -15.99 2.84 13.22
C ARG A 149 -15.42 1.48 12.87
N THR A 150 -16.20 0.45 13.17
CA THR A 150 -15.82 -0.95 13.01
C THR A 150 -15.26 -1.17 11.61
N ASP A 151 -14.02 -1.66 11.52
CA ASP A 151 -13.46 -2.12 10.26
C ASP A 151 -14.45 -3.13 9.65
N PRO A 152 -14.93 -2.93 8.41
CA PRO A 152 -15.81 -3.87 7.73
C PRO A 152 -15.30 -5.32 7.78
N LEU A 153 -13.98 -5.51 7.71
CA LEU A 153 -13.36 -6.82 7.83
C LEU A 153 -13.41 -7.35 9.26
N ALA A 154 -13.35 -6.48 10.27
CA ALA A 154 -13.52 -6.86 11.67
C ALA A 154 -14.93 -7.39 11.97
N LEU A 155 -15.98 -6.82 11.37
CA LEU A 155 -17.34 -7.36 11.50
C LEU A 155 -17.45 -8.78 10.93
N LEU A 156 -16.87 -9.01 9.75
CA LEU A 156 -16.86 -10.34 9.12
C LEU A 156 -16.04 -11.34 9.93
N ALA A 157 -14.87 -10.92 10.42
CA ALA A 157 -14.01 -11.73 11.25
C ALA A 157 -14.70 -12.13 12.56
N GLU A 158 -15.31 -11.18 13.25
CA GLU A 158 -16.05 -11.42 14.50
C GLU A 158 -17.21 -12.40 14.27
N ALA A 159 -18.00 -12.18 13.20
CA ALA A 159 -19.09 -13.09 12.82
C ALA A 159 -18.59 -14.51 12.50
N ALA A 160 -17.37 -14.64 11.97
CA ALA A 160 -16.71 -15.91 11.70
C ALA A 160 -16.00 -16.52 12.94
N GLY A 161 -16.05 -15.86 14.10
CA GLY A 161 -15.42 -16.31 15.34
C GLY A 161 -13.94 -15.96 15.49
N TYR A 162 -13.41 -15.08 14.62
CA TYR A 162 -12.03 -14.58 14.68
C TYR A 162 -11.97 -13.31 15.53
N ARG A 163 -10.97 -13.24 16.41
CA ARG A 163 -10.65 -12.01 17.16
C ARG A 163 -9.75 -11.05 16.37
N ASP A 164 -9.07 -11.58 15.37
CA ASP A 164 -8.13 -10.85 14.52
C ASP A 164 -8.63 -10.93 13.07
N HIS A 165 -8.99 -9.77 12.53
CA HIS A 165 -9.52 -9.61 11.17
C HIS A 165 -8.46 -9.79 10.10
N GLU A 166 -7.20 -9.49 10.43
CA GLU A 166 -6.07 -9.76 9.55
C GLU A 166 -5.87 -11.26 9.41
N LEU A 167 -5.93 -12.01 10.52
CA LEU A 167 -5.85 -13.47 10.49
C LEU A 167 -7.01 -14.09 9.70
N TRP A 168 -8.23 -13.57 9.85
CA TRP A 168 -9.37 -14.02 9.06
C TRP A 168 -9.12 -13.83 7.56
N TRP A 169 -8.68 -12.64 7.14
CA TRP A 169 -8.38 -12.36 5.73
C TRP A 169 -7.25 -13.25 5.19
N GLU A 170 -6.17 -13.39 5.96
CA GLU A 170 -5.03 -14.24 5.63
C GLU A 170 -5.46 -15.68 5.33
N GLU A 171 -6.27 -16.25 6.21
CA GLU A 171 -6.79 -17.59 6.02
C GLU A 171 -7.75 -17.61 4.83
N GLN A 172 -8.86 -16.88 4.89
CA GLN A 172 -9.95 -17.06 3.93
C GLN A 172 -9.57 -16.69 2.50
N ILE A 173 -8.62 -15.77 2.32
CA ILE A 173 -8.33 -15.16 1.02
C ILE A 173 -6.87 -15.39 0.61
N GLU A 174 -5.90 -14.95 1.42
CA GLU A 174 -4.49 -14.94 0.98
C GLU A 174 -3.87 -16.35 0.87
N ARG A 175 -4.35 -17.30 1.67
CA ARG A 175 -3.87 -18.70 1.67
C ARG A 175 -4.81 -19.67 0.98
N ARG A 176 -5.86 -19.18 0.30
CA ARG A 176 -6.79 -20.03 -0.42
C ARG A 176 -6.11 -20.63 -1.65
N GLU A 177 -6.11 -21.96 -1.76
CA GLU A 177 -5.54 -22.65 -2.93
C GLU A 177 -6.48 -22.60 -4.15
N ASN A 178 -7.79 -22.59 -3.91
CA ASN A 178 -8.80 -22.53 -4.96
C ASN A 178 -9.47 -21.15 -5.03
N ALA A 179 -9.31 -20.46 -6.16
CA ALA A 179 -9.88 -19.14 -6.41
C ALA A 179 -11.35 -19.17 -6.88
N THR A 180 -11.95 -20.34 -7.11
CA THR A 180 -13.34 -20.45 -7.60
C THR A 180 -14.30 -19.64 -6.71
N ASP A 181 -15.09 -18.79 -7.36
CA ASP A 181 -16.09 -17.90 -6.77
C ASP A 181 -15.58 -16.95 -5.67
N LEU A 182 -14.25 -16.78 -5.52
CA LEU A 182 -13.65 -15.93 -4.49
C LEU A 182 -14.21 -14.50 -4.54
N PHE A 183 -14.18 -13.88 -5.72
CA PHE A 183 -14.60 -12.49 -5.88
C PHE A 183 -16.12 -12.32 -5.76
N ALA A 184 -16.90 -13.34 -6.10
CA ALA A 184 -18.34 -13.34 -5.87
C ALA A 184 -18.65 -13.37 -4.36
N ALA A 185 -17.95 -14.22 -3.60
CA ALA A 185 -18.09 -14.28 -2.15
C ALA A 185 -17.63 -12.98 -1.46
N ILE A 186 -16.53 -12.37 -1.91
CA ILE A 186 -16.07 -11.06 -1.42
C ILE A 186 -17.13 -9.99 -1.71
N LEU A 187 -17.68 -9.95 -2.92
CA LEU A 187 -18.71 -8.99 -3.30
C LEU A 187 -19.96 -9.11 -2.42
N GLU A 188 -20.42 -10.33 -2.17
CA GLU A 188 -21.55 -10.61 -1.29
C GLU A 188 -21.27 -10.17 0.15
N ALA A 189 -20.13 -10.57 0.71
CA ALA A 189 -19.72 -10.18 2.06
C ALA A 189 -19.65 -8.65 2.23
N MET A 190 -19.02 -7.94 1.29
CA MET A 190 -18.92 -6.48 1.33
C MET A 190 -20.28 -5.81 1.19
N ARG A 191 -21.19 -6.37 0.38
CA ARG A 191 -22.56 -5.85 0.26
C ARG A 191 -23.28 -5.95 1.59
N THR A 192 -23.24 -7.10 2.26
CA THR A 192 -23.86 -7.31 3.57
C THR A 192 -23.32 -6.33 4.62
N VAL A 193 -22.00 -6.15 4.68
CA VAL A 193 -21.42 -5.21 5.65
C VAL A 193 -21.83 -3.76 5.38
N ARG A 194 -21.97 -3.37 4.11
CA ARG A 194 -22.45 -2.03 3.74
C ARG A 194 -23.91 -1.81 4.13
N GLU A 195 -24.76 -2.84 3.99
CA GLU A 195 -26.17 -2.78 4.39
C GLU A 195 -26.33 -2.59 5.91
N GLU A 196 -25.47 -3.24 6.72
CA GLU A 196 -25.50 -3.13 8.18
C GLU A 196 -24.86 -1.84 8.72
N THR A 197 -23.82 -1.32 8.05
CA THR A 197 -23.06 -0.15 8.56
C THR A 197 -23.59 1.21 8.09
N GLY A 198 -24.43 1.23 7.04
CA GLY A 198 -25.31 2.37 6.70
C GLY A 198 -24.66 3.65 6.15
N GLU A 199 -23.36 3.91 6.36
CA GLU A 199 -22.72 5.15 5.92
C GLU A 199 -21.32 4.97 5.31
N SER A 200 -21.19 5.35 4.04
CA SER A 200 -19.89 5.51 3.37
C SER A 200 -19.32 6.91 3.65
N ARG A 201 -17.99 7.02 3.77
CA ARG A 201 -17.34 8.30 4.04
C ARG A 201 -17.62 9.30 2.92
N PRO A 202 -17.73 10.62 3.20
CA PRO A 202 -17.96 11.63 2.15
C PRO A 202 -16.95 11.54 1.00
N ARG A 203 -15.69 11.25 1.32
CA ARG A 203 -14.63 11.00 0.32
C ARG A 203 -14.94 9.80 -0.58
N ASP A 204 -15.40 8.68 -0.01
CA ASP A 204 -15.72 7.48 -0.77
C ASP A 204 -16.91 7.71 -1.70
N LEU A 205 -17.91 8.49 -1.29
CA LEU A 205 -19.04 8.85 -2.16
C LEU A 205 -18.59 9.61 -3.42
N LEU A 206 -17.59 10.49 -3.32
CA LEU A 206 -17.00 11.19 -4.47
C LEU A 206 -16.22 10.23 -5.37
N ARG A 207 -15.41 9.35 -4.77
CA ARG A 207 -14.64 8.33 -5.48
C ARG A 207 -15.55 7.37 -6.25
N GLU A 208 -16.54 6.81 -5.56
CA GLU A 208 -17.52 5.88 -6.13
C GLU A 208 -18.36 6.52 -7.25
N ALA A 209 -18.73 7.80 -7.11
CA ALA A 209 -19.40 8.53 -8.18
C ALA A 209 -18.52 8.65 -9.44
N TYR A 210 -17.22 8.94 -9.27
CA TYR A 210 -16.27 9.00 -10.37
C TYR A 210 -16.03 7.61 -11.00
N MET A 211 -15.92 6.56 -10.18
CA MET A 211 -15.80 5.17 -10.65
C MET A 211 -16.99 4.75 -11.50
N ARG A 212 -18.23 4.97 -11.02
CA ARG A 212 -19.44 4.68 -11.80
C ARG A 212 -19.51 5.48 -13.08
N LYS A 213 -19.15 6.77 -13.05
CA LYS A 213 -19.10 7.61 -14.25
C LYS A 213 -18.14 7.05 -15.30
N THR A 214 -16.93 6.72 -14.89
CA THR A 214 -15.90 6.13 -15.76
C THR A 214 -16.36 4.79 -16.34
N LEU A 215 -16.92 3.90 -15.52
CA LEU A 215 -17.41 2.60 -15.98
C LEU A 215 -18.56 2.74 -16.99
N ARG A 216 -19.48 3.70 -16.81
CA ARG A 216 -20.53 4.00 -17.80
C ARG A 216 -19.95 4.50 -19.12
N GLU A 217 -18.87 5.25 -19.09
CA GLU A 217 -18.16 5.71 -20.29
C GLU A 217 -17.45 4.55 -20.99
N VAL A 218 -16.81 3.64 -20.25
CA VAL A 218 -16.18 2.43 -20.78
C VAL A 218 -17.22 1.49 -21.39
N ARG A 219 -18.40 1.32 -20.77
CA ARG A 219 -19.51 0.51 -21.34
C ARG A 219 -19.97 1.01 -22.71
N LYS A 220 -19.81 2.30 -23.02
CA LYS A 220 -20.18 2.87 -24.34
C LYS A 220 -19.15 2.56 -25.44
N GLN A 221 -17.97 2.05 -25.11
CA GLN A 221 -16.85 1.83 -26.03
C GLN A 221 -16.85 0.43 -26.68
N ASN A 222 -17.97 -0.30 -26.66
CA ASN A 222 -18.17 -1.60 -27.31
C ASN A 222 -17.28 -2.78 -26.84
N TYR A 223 -16.61 -2.66 -25.69
CA TYR A 223 -15.93 -3.79 -25.03
C TYR A 223 -16.94 -4.86 -24.58
N GLN A 224 -16.60 -6.14 -24.77
CA GLN A 224 -17.49 -7.25 -24.46
C GLN A 224 -17.29 -7.77 -23.04
N ARG A 225 -16.05 -7.78 -22.55
CA ARG A 225 -15.64 -8.37 -21.26
C ARG A 225 -14.76 -7.37 -20.53
N ILE A 226 -15.36 -6.65 -19.59
CA ILE A 226 -14.67 -5.61 -18.81
C ILE A 226 -14.30 -6.22 -17.46
N ALA A 227 -13.01 -6.30 -17.16
CA ALA A 227 -12.50 -6.66 -15.84
C ALA A 227 -12.31 -5.40 -15.01
N VAL A 228 -12.93 -5.33 -13.83
CA VAL A 228 -12.84 -4.20 -12.91
C VAL A 228 -12.08 -4.64 -11.67
N VAL A 229 -10.90 -4.08 -11.44
CA VAL A 229 -10.04 -4.36 -10.27
C VAL A 229 -10.12 -3.19 -9.31
N CYS A 230 -10.69 -3.40 -8.14
CA CYS A 230 -10.88 -2.35 -7.13
C CYS A 230 -10.82 -2.92 -5.72
N GLY A 231 -10.53 -2.09 -4.74
CA GLY A 231 -10.66 -2.38 -3.33
C GLY A 231 -12.05 -2.98 -3.04
N ALA A 232 -12.06 -4.08 -2.28
CA ALA A 232 -13.26 -4.88 -2.04
C ALA A 232 -14.46 -4.05 -1.57
N TRP A 233 -14.21 -3.02 -0.75
CA TRP A 233 -15.23 -2.09 -0.25
C TRP A 233 -16.04 -1.40 -1.36
N HIS A 234 -15.41 -1.02 -2.47
CA HIS A 234 -16.06 -0.28 -3.55
C HIS A 234 -16.82 -1.19 -4.52
N ALA A 235 -16.49 -2.48 -4.59
CA ALA A 235 -17.09 -3.40 -5.56
C ALA A 235 -18.64 -3.43 -5.55
N PRO A 236 -19.34 -3.46 -4.40
CA PRO A 236 -20.82 -3.50 -4.37
C PRO A 236 -21.52 -2.35 -5.08
N VAL A 237 -20.88 -1.18 -5.22
CA VAL A 237 -21.47 0.00 -5.87
C VAL A 237 -21.05 0.18 -7.33
N LEU A 238 -20.37 -0.83 -7.90
CA LEU A 238 -19.89 -0.85 -9.27
C LEU A 238 -20.54 -1.97 -10.09
N ASP A 239 -21.47 -2.73 -9.52
CA ASP A 239 -22.19 -3.80 -10.21
C ASP A 239 -23.19 -3.27 -11.26
N GLU A 240 -23.79 -4.17 -12.04
CA GLU A 240 -24.71 -3.77 -13.10
C GLU A 240 -25.93 -3.01 -12.56
N ALA A 241 -26.44 -3.35 -11.38
CA ALA A 241 -27.58 -2.67 -10.78
C ALA A 241 -27.22 -1.22 -10.39
N ALA A 242 -26.05 -1.01 -9.80
CA ALA A 242 -25.55 0.31 -9.45
C ALA A 242 -25.23 1.15 -10.70
N LEU A 243 -24.59 0.55 -11.72
CA LEU A 243 -24.27 1.24 -12.96
C LEU A 243 -25.53 1.65 -13.74
N ASP A 244 -26.59 0.85 -13.69
CA ASP A 244 -27.91 1.16 -14.28
C ASP A 244 -28.75 2.10 -13.40
N GLY A 245 -28.26 2.52 -12.23
CA GLY A 245 -28.92 3.47 -11.34
C GLY A 245 -30.11 2.89 -10.57
N ARG A 246 -30.13 1.58 -10.36
CA ARG A 246 -31.19 0.87 -9.60
C ARG A 246 -30.91 0.87 -8.10
N CYS A 247 -29.68 1.14 -7.69
CA CYS A 247 -29.29 1.35 -6.30
C CYS A 247 -29.49 2.81 -5.90
N GLU A 248 -29.86 3.05 -4.64
CA GLU A 248 -30.04 4.39 -4.10
C GLU A 248 -28.76 5.22 -4.23
N GLY A 249 -28.92 6.49 -4.62
CA GLY A 249 -27.81 7.44 -4.77
C GLY A 249 -26.82 7.11 -5.90
N CYS A 250 -27.09 6.08 -6.72
CA CYS A 250 -26.19 5.64 -7.78
C CYS A 250 -26.63 6.10 -9.18
N ARG A 251 -27.63 6.99 -9.34
CA ARG A 251 -28.05 7.42 -10.69
C ARG A 251 -26.99 8.35 -11.29
N ALA A 252 -26.92 8.38 -12.62
CA ALA A 252 -25.98 9.26 -13.32
C ALA A 252 -26.13 10.74 -12.92
N VAL A 253 -27.36 11.20 -12.67
CA VAL A 253 -27.65 12.57 -12.19
C VAL A 253 -27.10 12.79 -10.78
N ASP A 254 -27.19 11.79 -9.89
CA ASP A 254 -26.68 11.89 -8.52
C ASP A 254 -25.14 11.95 -8.53
N ASP A 255 -24.50 11.15 -9.39
CA ASP A 255 -23.04 11.15 -9.56
C ASP A 255 -22.53 12.47 -10.16
N ASP A 256 -23.19 12.97 -11.20
CA ASP A 256 -22.84 14.27 -11.80
C ASP A 256 -23.06 15.42 -10.80
N ALA A 257 -24.10 15.36 -9.96
CA ALA A 257 -24.33 16.34 -8.92
C ALA A 257 -23.21 16.35 -7.87
N ARG A 258 -22.72 15.18 -7.44
CA ARG A 258 -21.61 15.05 -6.48
C ARG A 258 -20.28 15.56 -7.04
N LEU A 259 -20.03 15.34 -8.33
CA LEU A 259 -18.77 15.72 -8.97
C LEU A 259 -18.76 17.17 -9.48
N LYS A 260 -19.90 17.86 -9.46
CA LYS A 260 -20.04 19.22 -9.97
C LYS A 260 -19.37 20.21 -9.03
N GLY A 261 -18.54 21.09 -9.60
CA GLY A 261 -17.96 22.22 -8.88
C GLY A 261 -16.82 21.86 -7.93
N LEU A 262 -16.31 20.62 -7.95
CA LEU A 262 -15.15 20.25 -7.14
C LEU A 262 -13.94 21.14 -7.49
N PRO A 263 -13.19 21.61 -6.47
CA PRO A 263 -12.00 22.42 -6.67
C PRO A 263 -10.93 21.60 -7.42
N LYS A 264 -10.01 22.30 -8.10
CA LYS A 264 -9.00 21.67 -8.96
C LYS A 264 -7.63 22.31 -8.75
N THR A 265 -6.60 21.48 -8.74
CA THR A 265 -5.20 21.90 -8.86
C THR A 265 -4.49 21.11 -9.95
N LYS A 266 -3.48 21.71 -10.60
CA LYS A 266 -2.73 21.04 -11.66
C LYS A 266 -1.75 20.05 -11.06
N THR A 267 -1.97 18.76 -11.31
CA THR A 267 -1.09 17.68 -10.85
C THR A 267 -0.11 17.22 -11.92
N GLN A 268 1.01 16.65 -11.47
CA GLN A 268 1.94 15.85 -12.26
C GLN A 268 2.04 14.47 -11.64
N CYS A 269 2.27 13.46 -12.47
CA CYS A 269 2.42 12.07 -12.05
C CYS A 269 3.72 11.48 -12.59
N THR A 270 4.42 10.70 -11.76
CA THR A 270 5.56 9.89 -12.21
C THR A 270 5.78 8.63 -11.36
N TRP A 271 6.63 7.72 -11.80
CA TRP A 271 7.12 6.59 -11.03
C TRP A 271 8.35 6.94 -10.21
N ILE A 272 8.39 6.47 -8.97
CA ILE A 272 9.57 6.55 -8.10
C ILE A 272 9.90 5.18 -7.50
N PRO A 273 11.18 4.92 -7.19
CA PRO A 273 11.53 3.74 -6.42
C PRO A 273 10.94 3.86 -5.01
N TRP A 274 10.47 2.74 -4.48
CA TRP A 274 9.94 2.63 -3.13
C TRP A 274 10.74 1.59 -2.34
N THR A 275 10.43 1.43 -1.06
CA THR A 275 11.09 0.45 -0.19
C THR A 275 10.07 -0.28 0.65
N HIS A 276 10.41 -1.49 1.08
CA HIS A 276 9.57 -2.23 2.02
C HIS A 276 9.33 -1.46 3.32
N SER A 277 10.34 -0.80 3.88
CA SER A 277 10.18 0.00 5.10
C SER A 277 9.14 1.12 4.93
N ARG A 278 9.09 1.78 3.76
CA ARG A 278 8.07 2.80 3.45
C ARG A 278 6.68 2.23 3.11
N LEU A 279 6.53 0.92 2.86
CA LEU A 279 5.20 0.30 2.75
C LEU A 279 4.53 0.18 4.12
N THR A 280 5.33 0.10 5.19
CA THR A 280 4.80 -0.08 6.55
C THR A 280 4.11 1.17 7.07
N PHE A 281 3.04 0.95 7.86
CA PHE A 281 2.29 2.02 8.56
C PHE A 281 3.18 2.94 9.40
N HIS A 282 4.30 2.43 9.91
CA HIS A 282 5.19 3.15 10.82
C HIS A 282 5.98 4.28 10.16
N SER A 283 6.03 4.33 8.83
CA SER A 283 6.81 5.34 8.09
C SER A 283 6.11 6.69 7.92
N GLY A 284 4.82 6.82 8.29
CA GLY A 284 4.01 8.02 8.02
C GLY A 284 3.54 8.16 6.57
N TYR A 285 4.03 7.30 5.66
CA TYR A 285 3.68 7.25 4.23
C TYR A 285 3.10 5.88 3.81
N GLY A 286 2.67 5.09 4.79
CA GLY A 286 2.44 3.64 4.64
C GLY A 286 1.29 3.27 3.69
N ALA A 287 1.50 2.19 2.94
CA ALA A 287 0.51 1.53 2.11
C ALA A 287 -0.44 0.60 2.90
N GLY A 288 -0.21 0.52 4.20
CA GLY A 288 -0.95 -0.33 5.11
C GLY A 288 -0.50 -1.79 5.19
N VAL A 289 0.75 -2.08 4.81
CA VAL A 289 1.29 -3.46 4.85
C VAL A 289 2.22 -3.63 6.05
N HIS A 290 1.84 -4.48 7.01
CA HIS A 290 2.65 -4.70 8.22
C HIS A 290 3.94 -5.48 7.96
N SER A 291 3.88 -6.51 7.10
CA SER A 291 4.97 -7.46 6.88
C SER A 291 5.24 -7.67 5.38
N PRO A 292 5.72 -6.64 4.65
CA PRO A 292 5.90 -6.72 3.19
C PRO A 292 6.87 -7.80 2.74
N GLY A 293 7.93 -8.09 3.51
CA GLY A 293 8.87 -9.17 3.19
C GLY A 293 8.27 -10.56 3.40
N TRP A 294 7.36 -10.72 4.36
CA TRP A 294 6.55 -11.95 4.49
C TRP A 294 5.64 -12.16 3.28
N TYR A 295 4.94 -11.11 2.81
CA TYR A 295 4.07 -11.23 1.64
C TYR A 295 4.82 -11.43 0.33
N GLU A 296 5.99 -10.81 0.16
CA GLU A 296 6.88 -11.12 -0.95
C GLU A 296 7.34 -12.59 -0.90
N HIS A 297 7.67 -13.09 0.29
CA HIS A 297 8.02 -14.50 0.47
C HIS A 297 6.86 -15.42 0.11
N LEU A 298 5.64 -15.12 0.58
CA LEU A 298 4.45 -15.89 0.19
C LEU A 298 4.22 -15.87 -1.31
N TRP A 299 4.43 -14.73 -1.97
CA TRP A 299 4.30 -14.57 -3.42
C TRP A 299 5.34 -15.41 -4.19
N CYS A 300 6.60 -15.38 -3.77
CA CYS A 300 7.70 -16.07 -4.43
C CYS A 300 7.74 -17.58 -4.11
N ALA A 301 7.37 -17.97 -2.89
CA ALA A 301 7.37 -19.36 -2.43
C ALA A 301 6.09 -20.06 -2.89
N LYS A 302 6.17 -20.77 -4.02
CA LYS A 302 5.05 -21.55 -4.57
C LYS A 302 4.73 -22.81 -3.75
N ASP A 303 5.69 -23.33 -3.00
CA ASP A 303 5.56 -24.53 -2.16
C ASP A 303 6.27 -24.35 -0.82
N ARG A 304 5.75 -25.00 0.23
CA ARG A 304 6.42 -25.10 1.55
C ARG A 304 6.84 -23.74 2.13
N ALA A 305 5.94 -22.76 2.07
CA ALA A 305 6.23 -21.38 2.48
C ALA A 305 6.73 -21.30 3.94
N ALA A 306 6.06 -21.97 4.87
CA ALA A 306 6.45 -22.04 6.29
C ALA A 306 7.89 -22.59 6.48
N THR A 307 8.19 -23.74 5.89
CA THR A 307 9.52 -24.37 5.97
C THR A 307 10.61 -23.47 5.38
N ARG A 308 10.35 -22.87 4.20
CA ARG A 308 11.31 -21.97 3.55
C ARG A 308 11.55 -20.71 4.38
N TRP A 309 10.52 -20.20 5.07
CA TRP A 309 10.63 -19.06 5.96
C TRP A 309 11.52 -19.36 7.17
N LEU A 310 11.27 -20.47 7.87
CA LEU A 310 12.09 -20.89 9.01
C LEU A 310 13.54 -21.15 8.61
N ALA A 311 13.77 -21.71 7.42
CA ALA A 311 15.11 -21.86 6.87
C ALA A 311 15.79 -20.50 6.61
N SER A 312 15.05 -19.49 6.15
CA SER A 312 15.56 -18.12 6.00
C SER A 312 15.85 -17.44 7.34
N ALA A 313 14.96 -17.58 8.32
CA ALA A 313 15.17 -17.11 9.69
C ALA A 313 16.46 -17.71 10.29
N ALA A 314 16.62 -19.03 10.20
CA ALA A 314 17.81 -19.70 10.71
C ALA A 314 19.09 -19.30 9.96
N ARG A 315 19.03 -19.04 8.64
CA ARG A 315 20.18 -18.49 7.90
C ARG A 315 20.58 -17.12 8.43
N LEU A 316 19.61 -16.22 8.60
CA LEU A 316 19.84 -14.87 9.11
C LEU A 316 20.42 -14.88 10.52
N LEU A 317 19.94 -15.76 11.39
CA LEU A 317 20.50 -15.94 12.74
C LEU A 317 21.96 -16.39 12.68
N ARG A 318 22.28 -17.39 11.86
CA ARG A 318 23.67 -17.86 11.68
C ARG A 318 24.60 -16.81 11.08
N GLU A 319 24.11 -15.96 10.19
CA GLU A 319 24.87 -14.82 9.64
C GLU A 319 25.23 -13.78 10.71
N LYS A 320 24.56 -13.81 11.87
CA LYS A 320 24.86 -12.99 13.05
C LYS A 320 25.46 -13.81 14.19
N ASP A 321 26.07 -14.95 13.88
CA ASP A 321 26.72 -15.85 14.82
C ASP A 321 25.78 -16.38 15.94
N LEU A 322 24.47 -16.43 15.68
CA LEU A 322 23.49 -17.06 16.56
C LEU A 322 23.26 -18.52 16.14
N ASP A 323 23.18 -19.43 17.12
CA ASP A 323 22.97 -20.85 16.85
C ASP A 323 21.55 -21.10 16.31
N ALA A 324 21.48 -21.83 15.21
CA ALA A 324 20.23 -22.27 14.60
C ALA A 324 20.54 -23.51 13.76
N SER A 325 20.75 -24.65 14.43
CA SER A 325 21.06 -25.92 13.78
C SER A 325 19.94 -26.41 12.85
N SER A 326 20.26 -27.32 11.92
CA SER A 326 19.22 -27.93 11.07
C SER A 326 18.20 -28.74 11.90
N ALA A 327 18.62 -29.33 13.02
CA ALA A 327 17.71 -30.00 13.94
C ALA A 327 16.73 -29.01 14.57
N SER A 328 17.21 -27.83 15.00
CA SER A 328 16.37 -26.75 15.52
C SER A 328 15.37 -26.24 14.49
N VAL A 329 15.74 -26.18 13.20
CA VAL A 329 14.80 -25.82 12.13
C VAL A 329 13.70 -26.86 11.95
N ILE A 330 14.02 -28.16 12.01
CA ILE A 330 13.02 -29.24 11.93
C ILE A 330 12.05 -29.15 13.11
N GLU A 331 12.55 -28.93 14.33
CA GLU A 331 11.71 -28.75 15.51
C GLU A 331 10.86 -27.47 15.44
N ALA A 332 11.40 -26.37 14.90
CA ALA A 332 10.62 -25.15 14.69
C ALA A 332 9.48 -25.36 13.68
N VAL A 333 9.70 -26.13 12.61
CA VAL A 333 8.62 -26.48 11.66
C VAL A 333 7.54 -27.30 12.37
N ARG A 334 7.92 -28.34 13.13
CA ARG A 334 6.99 -29.18 13.88
C ARG A 334 6.18 -28.37 14.90
N LEU A 335 6.83 -27.45 15.60
CA LEU A 335 6.16 -26.58 16.56
C LEU A 335 5.18 -25.63 15.86
N ALA A 336 5.59 -25.01 14.75
CA ALA A 336 4.71 -24.13 13.99
C ALA A 336 3.46 -24.88 13.49
N ASP A 337 3.62 -26.10 12.97
CA ASP A 337 2.51 -26.96 12.54
C ASP A 337 1.60 -27.35 13.72
N ALA A 338 2.17 -27.68 14.88
CA ALA A 338 1.41 -27.98 16.08
C ALA A 338 0.63 -26.77 16.61
N LEU A 339 1.23 -25.56 16.58
CA LEU A 339 0.56 -24.32 16.95
C LEU A 339 -0.60 -24.00 16.00
N ALA A 340 -0.39 -24.18 14.70
CA ALA A 340 -1.46 -24.02 13.70
C ALA A 340 -2.62 -24.98 13.95
N ALA A 341 -2.31 -26.27 14.21
CA ALA A 341 -3.32 -27.27 14.51
C ALA A 341 -4.08 -26.98 15.82
N LEU A 342 -3.40 -26.51 16.87
CA LEU A 342 -4.04 -26.10 18.14
C LEU A 342 -4.97 -24.89 17.99
N ARG A 343 -4.77 -24.10 16.94
CA ARG A 343 -5.55 -22.89 16.62
C ARG A 343 -6.57 -23.13 15.51
N ASP A 344 -6.78 -24.38 15.11
CA ASP A 344 -7.65 -24.78 14.00
C ASP A 344 -7.33 -24.05 12.67
N LEU A 345 -6.05 -23.72 12.46
CA LEU A 345 -5.55 -23.11 11.23
C LEU A 345 -5.15 -24.18 10.21
N ARG A 346 -5.31 -23.87 8.91
CA ARG A 346 -4.94 -24.82 7.83
C ARG A 346 -3.43 -24.99 7.69
N SER A 347 -2.67 -23.95 7.98
CA SER A 347 -1.22 -23.94 7.88
C SER A 347 -0.62 -22.83 8.77
N PRO A 348 0.65 -22.94 9.19
CA PRO A 348 1.27 -21.93 10.02
C PRO A 348 1.36 -20.57 9.33
N GLY A 349 0.88 -19.52 10.00
CA GLY A 349 1.05 -18.15 9.59
C GLY A 349 2.30 -17.51 10.19
N LEU A 350 2.50 -16.23 9.90
CA LEU A 350 3.64 -15.49 10.43
C LEU A 350 3.66 -15.50 11.98
N HIS A 351 2.49 -15.51 12.63
CA HIS A 351 2.38 -15.57 14.08
C HIS A 351 2.90 -16.90 14.65
N GLU A 352 2.40 -18.04 14.15
CA GLU A 352 2.87 -19.37 14.56
C GLU A 352 4.35 -19.57 14.26
N LEU A 353 4.81 -19.06 13.11
CA LEU A 353 6.22 -19.09 12.72
C LEU A 353 7.09 -18.27 13.68
N ASN A 354 6.64 -17.08 14.08
CA ASN A 354 7.38 -16.23 15.01
C ASN A 354 7.46 -16.81 16.41
N GLU A 355 6.39 -17.43 16.90
CA GLU A 355 6.43 -18.18 18.16
C GLU A 355 7.39 -19.37 18.07
N ALA A 356 7.35 -20.12 16.97
CA ALA A 356 8.29 -21.22 16.77
C ALA A 356 9.75 -20.76 16.70
N ILE A 357 10.02 -19.63 16.02
CA ILE A 357 11.36 -19.00 15.98
C ILE A 357 11.77 -18.60 17.38
N LEU A 358 10.92 -17.87 18.11
CA LEU A 358 11.21 -17.41 19.47
C LEU A 358 11.54 -18.58 20.39
N THR A 359 10.70 -19.61 20.40
CA THR A 359 10.86 -20.76 21.29
C THR A 359 12.06 -21.63 20.94
N VAL A 360 12.24 -21.97 19.66
CA VAL A 360 13.19 -23.00 19.24
C VAL A 360 14.51 -22.43 18.75
N LEU A 361 14.48 -21.35 17.97
CA LEU A 361 15.69 -20.77 17.38
C LEU A 361 16.31 -19.67 18.26
N CYS A 362 15.48 -18.94 19.02
CA CYS A 362 15.96 -17.89 19.91
C CYS A 362 15.97 -18.31 21.39
N HIS A 363 15.58 -19.55 21.71
CA HIS A 363 15.56 -20.11 23.07
C HIS A 363 14.79 -19.23 24.09
N GLY A 364 13.72 -18.56 23.64
CA GLY A 364 12.90 -17.66 24.45
C GLY A 364 13.40 -16.22 24.54
N ASP A 365 14.57 -15.89 23.98
CA ASP A 365 15.05 -14.51 23.91
C ASP A 365 14.36 -13.72 22.79
N ALA A 366 13.69 -12.62 23.16
CA ALA A 366 13.03 -11.76 22.20
C ALA A 366 13.99 -10.81 21.44
N ALA A 367 15.23 -10.62 21.91
CA ALA A 367 16.16 -9.68 21.30
C ALA A 367 16.48 -10.00 19.82
N PRO A 368 16.74 -11.25 19.42
CA PRO A 368 16.94 -11.63 18.02
C PRO A 368 15.68 -11.47 17.14
N MET A 369 14.48 -11.46 17.72
CA MET A 369 13.24 -11.27 16.94
C MET A 369 13.19 -9.90 16.25
N ARG A 370 13.85 -8.87 16.81
CA ARG A 370 13.97 -7.57 16.13
C ARG A 370 14.75 -7.66 14.82
N LEU A 371 15.77 -8.53 14.78
CA LEU A 371 16.54 -8.78 13.56
C LEU A 371 15.65 -9.47 12.51
N ILE A 372 14.91 -10.50 12.91
CA ILE A 372 13.94 -11.20 12.06
C ILE A 372 12.90 -10.21 11.50
N ARG A 373 12.32 -9.38 12.37
CA ARG A 373 11.36 -8.35 11.98
C ARG A 373 11.92 -7.39 10.93
N ASN A 374 13.07 -6.79 11.21
CA ASN A 374 13.62 -5.77 10.33
C ASN A 374 14.08 -6.36 8.99
N ARG A 375 14.78 -7.50 9.01
CA ARG A 375 15.44 -8.06 7.82
C ARG A 375 14.59 -9.03 7.02
N LEU A 376 13.58 -9.67 7.62
CA LEU A 376 12.71 -10.63 6.93
C LEU A 376 11.26 -10.15 6.88
N GLU A 377 10.61 -9.85 8.02
CA GLU A 377 9.19 -9.47 8.01
C GLU A 377 8.93 -8.20 7.22
N ILE A 378 9.75 -7.16 7.47
CA ILE A 378 9.75 -5.92 6.69
C ILE A 378 10.64 -6.12 5.46
N GLY A 379 11.93 -6.40 5.70
CA GLY A 379 12.91 -6.56 4.64
C GLY A 379 13.45 -5.23 4.12
N ASP A 380 14.62 -5.33 3.48
CA ASP A 380 15.42 -4.18 3.04
C ASP A 380 15.34 -3.95 1.51
N VAL A 381 14.25 -4.40 0.88
CA VAL A 381 14.11 -4.34 -0.59
C VAL A 381 13.85 -2.90 -1.02
N LEU A 382 14.64 -2.47 -2.01
CA LEU A 382 14.53 -1.19 -2.70
C LEU A 382 14.18 -1.46 -4.16
N GLY A 383 13.09 -0.86 -4.64
CA GLY A 383 12.71 -0.97 -6.03
C GLY A 383 13.57 -0.14 -6.96
N GLN A 384 13.34 -0.32 -8.25
CA GLN A 384 14.08 0.30 -9.34
C GLN A 384 13.10 0.87 -10.36
N VAL A 385 13.36 2.11 -10.78
CA VAL A 385 12.68 2.73 -11.93
C VAL A 385 13.70 2.91 -13.08
N PRO A 386 13.26 2.80 -14.34
CA PRO A 386 14.09 3.10 -15.51
C PRO A 386 14.64 4.54 -15.54
N GLU A 387 15.78 4.78 -16.21
CA GLU A 387 16.39 6.11 -16.31
C GLU A 387 15.56 7.11 -17.16
N ASP A 388 14.71 6.60 -18.06
CA ASP A 388 13.84 7.38 -18.94
C ASP A 388 12.49 7.77 -18.30
N VAL A 389 12.21 7.29 -17.09
CA VAL A 389 11.05 7.77 -16.32
C VAL A 389 11.21 9.26 -16.03
N PRO A 390 10.18 10.09 -16.32
CA PRO A 390 10.20 11.51 -15.99
C PRO A 390 10.47 11.70 -14.49
N SER A 391 11.50 12.42 -14.08
CA SER A 391 11.80 12.61 -12.66
C SER A 391 11.76 14.07 -12.26
N VAL A 392 11.46 14.31 -10.98
CA VAL A 392 11.54 15.66 -10.39
C VAL A 392 13.00 16.15 -10.53
N PRO A 393 13.25 17.41 -10.93
CA PRO A 393 14.61 17.90 -11.19
C PRO A 393 15.61 17.66 -10.05
N LEU A 394 15.17 17.78 -8.80
CA LEU A 394 16.01 17.52 -7.63
C LEU A 394 16.43 16.04 -7.52
N ALA A 395 15.49 15.11 -7.74
CA ALA A 395 15.78 13.69 -7.73
C ALA A 395 16.79 13.31 -8.82
N ARG A 396 16.67 13.94 -10.00
CA ARG A 396 17.61 13.78 -11.10
C ARG A 396 19.02 14.30 -10.77
N ASP A 397 19.14 15.52 -10.21
CA ASP A 397 20.45 16.08 -9.82
C ASP A 397 21.16 15.21 -8.77
N VAL A 398 20.39 14.68 -7.81
CA VAL A 398 20.91 13.75 -6.79
C VAL A 398 21.37 12.45 -7.44
N ALA A 399 20.58 11.84 -8.32
CA ALA A 399 20.94 10.59 -9.01
C ALA A 399 22.19 10.76 -9.90
N GLU A 400 22.28 11.86 -10.65
CA GLU A 400 23.46 12.20 -11.47
C GLU A 400 24.70 12.38 -10.60
N SER A 401 24.55 13.05 -9.44
CA SER A 401 25.64 13.22 -8.46
C SER A 401 26.07 11.90 -7.82
N GLN A 402 25.13 11.01 -7.50
CA GLN A 402 25.42 9.67 -6.99
C GLN A 402 26.20 8.82 -8.00
N LYS A 403 25.76 8.81 -9.27
CA LYS A 403 26.43 8.11 -10.38
C LYS A 403 27.85 8.63 -10.59
N ARG A 404 28.02 9.96 -10.64
CA ARG A 404 29.32 10.63 -10.77
C ARG A 404 30.28 10.28 -9.63
N LEU A 405 29.79 10.20 -8.40
CA LEU A 405 30.59 9.94 -7.19
C LEU A 405 30.70 8.44 -6.83
N ARG A 406 30.08 7.57 -7.63
CA ARG A 406 30.00 6.11 -7.43
C ARG A 406 29.42 5.74 -6.06
N LEU A 407 28.47 6.52 -5.57
CA LEU A 407 27.73 6.22 -4.35
C LEU A 407 26.44 5.50 -4.75
N LYS A 408 26.34 4.21 -4.44
CA LYS A 408 25.15 3.41 -4.77
C LYS A 408 24.05 3.67 -3.73
N LEU A 409 22.81 3.81 -4.20
CA LEU A 409 21.65 3.80 -3.33
C LEU A 409 21.51 2.40 -2.71
N SER A 410 21.39 2.33 -1.40
CA SER A 410 21.37 1.09 -0.62
C SER A 410 20.54 1.31 0.63
N THR A 411 19.80 0.29 1.03
CA THR A 411 19.09 0.21 2.32
C THR A 411 20.03 -0.19 3.46
N GLU A 412 21.18 -0.79 3.15
CA GLU A 412 22.22 -1.11 4.12
C GLU A 412 23.04 0.12 4.54
N ILE A 413 23.31 0.24 5.85
CA ILE A 413 24.25 1.21 6.40
C ILE A 413 25.68 0.74 6.08
N LYS A 414 26.43 1.57 5.35
CA LYS A 414 27.83 1.30 4.97
C LYS A 414 28.72 2.43 5.47
N SER A 415 29.72 2.08 6.26
CA SER A 415 30.78 3.00 6.65
C SER A 415 31.71 3.26 5.46
N LEU A 416 31.97 4.53 5.17
CA LEU A 416 32.85 4.97 4.11
C LEU A 416 33.94 5.86 4.71
N ASP A 417 35.18 5.44 4.61
CA ASP A 417 36.33 6.27 5.00
C ASP A 417 36.64 7.25 3.86
N LEU A 418 36.40 8.54 4.10
CA LEU A 418 36.60 9.60 3.11
C LEU A 418 37.89 10.37 3.39
N ASP A 419 38.89 10.24 2.52
CA ASP A 419 40.11 11.05 2.59
C ASP A 419 39.89 12.39 1.87
N VAL A 420 39.57 13.44 2.61
CA VAL A 420 39.25 14.78 2.07
C VAL A 420 40.37 15.44 1.25
N ARG A 421 41.59 14.87 1.25
CA ARG A 421 42.69 15.31 0.38
C ARG A 421 42.52 14.81 -1.06
N LYS A 422 41.73 13.76 -1.27
CA LYS A 422 41.37 13.24 -2.59
C LYS A 422 40.12 13.95 -3.09
N GLU A 423 40.17 14.47 -4.32
CA GLU A 423 39.06 15.24 -4.90
C GLU A 423 37.72 14.48 -4.92
N THR A 424 37.75 13.18 -5.19
CA THR A 424 36.54 12.34 -5.21
C THR A 424 35.91 12.20 -3.82
N ASP A 425 36.73 12.00 -2.78
CA ASP A 425 36.24 11.80 -1.41
C ASP A 425 35.81 13.13 -0.79
N LEU A 426 36.49 14.23 -1.13
CA LEU A 426 36.02 15.58 -0.83
C LEU A 426 34.65 15.86 -1.46
N ALA A 427 34.45 15.46 -2.73
CA ALA A 427 33.16 15.63 -3.41
C ALA A 427 32.06 14.76 -2.80
N ARG A 428 32.37 13.55 -2.33
CA ARG A 428 31.45 12.69 -1.57
C ARG A 428 31.04 13.34 -0.25
N SER A 429 32.02 13.84 0.53
CA SER A 429 31.76 14.57 1.77
C SER A 429 30.87 15.81 1.55
N ARG A 430 31.18 16.62 0.51
CA ARG A 430 30.37 17.78 0.13
C ARG A 430 28.92 17.41 -0.23
N LEU A 431 28.70 16.32 -0.96
CA LEU A 431 27.35 15.86 -1.28
C LEU A 431 26.58 15.47 0.00
N LEU A 432 27.20 14.72 0.90
CA LEU A 432 26.58 14.30 2.16
C LEU A 432 26.22 15.50 3.05
N HIS A 433 27.10 16.50 3.17
CA HIS A 433 26.79 17.75 3.89
C HIS A 433 25.64 18.52 3.24
N ARG A 434 25.63 18.64 1.91
CA ARG A 434 24.53 19.32 1.17
C ARG A 434 23.19 18.64 1.43
N LEU A 435 23.15 17.31 1.41
CA LEU A 435 21.94 16.56 1.70
C LEU A 435 21.50 16.73 3.15
N GLY A 436 22.43 16.69 4.10
CA GLY A 436 22.14 16.96 5.52
C GLY A 436 21.57 18.36 5.77
N LEU A 437 22.11 19.39 5.11
CA LEU A 437 21.59 20.78 5.19
C LEU A 437 20.16 20.92 4.64
N LEU A 438 19.82 20.10 3.64
CA LEU A 438 18.47 20.04 3.08
C LEU A 438 17.52 19.14 3.89
N GLY A 439 17.98 18.59 5.03
CA GLY A 439 17.21 17.69 5.88
C GLY A 439 17.14 16.24 5.37
N PHE A 440 17.88 15.88 4.32
CA PHE A 440 17.94 14.51 3.81
C PHE A 440 18.98 13.69 4.58
N GLN A 441 18.51 12.83 5.48
CA GLN A 441 19.34 11.91 6.28
C GLN A 441 19.76 10.66 5.48
N TRP A 442 20.38 10.84 4.30
CA TRP A 442 20.87 9.71 3.52
C TRP A 442 22.18 9.12 4.06
N GLY A 443 22.97 9.92 4.75
CA GLY A 443 24.18 9.49 5.45
C GLY A 443 24.44 10.39 6.65
N GLN A 444 25.16 9.84 7.63
CA GLN A 444 25.68 10.58 8.77
C GLN A 444 27.19 10.73 8.59
N LEU A 445 27.69 11.94 8.86
CA LEU A 445 29.10 12.32 8.71
C LEU A 445 29.82 12.32 10.04
#